data_AF-A0A836BBQ5-F1
#
_entry.id   AF-A0A836BBQ5-F1
#
_cell.length_a   1.000
_cell.length_b   1.000
_cell.length_c   1.000
_cell.angle_alpha   90.00
_cell.angle_beta   90.00
_cell.angle_gamma   90.00
#
_symmetry.space_group_name_H-M   'P 1'
#
loop_
_entity.id
_entity.type
_entity.pdbx_description
1 polymer ?
#
loop_
_entity_poly.entity_id
_entity_poly.type
_entity_poly.pdbx_seq_one_letter_code
_entity_poly.pdbx_strand_id
1 'polypeptide(L)'
;MGSLEPLPSALNTARQGHGLELKDKLTVRYAGDARHNNDVGAIQANHPVPVNCTVYYYELTILDGGISGKIAIGFADKNFKVTRQPGWEVGSYGYHGDDGKKFIGSGMGEDYGPTFGAGDTVGAGIHLGRQELFFTKNGTKLKAAHRPVRGGLYPTIGLHSKGEMVQLNFGAKPFVFDIEGMLAEERAAQRAAVERIPVAPGTSHALVRQYLLHYGYADTLAAFDAAAGITAADSSAAAAAAAENAASGLALRAELRRAIMAGDVDAALALLQARCPALLSDSARFGDVHFQLACQKYIELVRAGRVQEAVAFAQGTLAQLRGVSAAALEGPLRDVVALIAYQQPETSPLAHLLGQGQREVVSDAVNTAVLAVLTAAAAAETPRGCGGGEAAQPEAEAAAEEGGAAGASGSGGAAAIGAVGASGPAAGTSGSGKEAGALLRPALSVPEAAAAARSVSHVERLLQQLVAVQATLHEANGGQGGVFNLRDHMIMPGAV
;
A
#
# COMPACT_ATOMS: atom_id res chain seq x y z
N MET A 1 3.91 -11.89 13.57
CA MET A 1 2.52 -11.78 13.11
C MET A 1 1.74 -11.13 14.24
N GLY A 2 1.30 -9.88 14.11
CA GLY A 2 0.49 -9.24 15.15
C GLY A 2 -0.86 -9.96 15.28
N SER A 3 -1.29 -10.28 16.50
CA SER A 3 -2.59 -10.90 16.73
C SER A 3 -3.69 -9.96 16.21
N LEU A 4 -4.54 -10.43 15.30
CA LEU A 4 -5.73 -9.70 14.87
C LEU A 4 -6.59 -9.40 16.11
N GLU A 5 -6.93 -8.12 16.32
CA GLU A 5 -7.86 -7.72 17.37
C GLU A 5 -9.19 -8.47 17.17
N PRO A 6 -9.77 -9.07 18.23
CA PRO A 6 -11.00 -9.83 18.09
C PRO A 6 -12.17 -8.90 17.74
N LEU A 7 -12.94 -9.28 16.71
CA LEU A 7 -14.12 -8.54 16.27
C LEU A 7 -15.32 -8.76 17.21
N PRO A 8 -16.16 -7.73 17.41
CA PRO A 8 -17.45 -7.91 18.06
C PRO A 8 -18.28 -8.93 17.29
N SER A 9 -18.79 -9.94 17.99
CA SER A 9 -19.47 -11.10 17.39
C SER A 9 -20.66 -11.59 18.20
N ALA A 10 -20.79 -11.13 19.44
CA ALA A 10 -21.84 -11.52 20.37
C ALA A 10 -22.08 -10.42 21.40
N LEU A 11 -23.25 -10.44 22.03
CA LEU A 11 -23.53 -9.70 23.26
C LEU A 11 -22.69 -10.24 24.43
N ASN A 12 -22.21 -9.34 25.28
CA ASN A 12 -21.41 -9.69 26.46
C ASN A 12 -22.30 -10.21 27.59
N THR A 13 -22.35 -11.53 27.75
CA THR A 13 -23.16 -12.19 28.78
C THR A 13 -22.66 -11.98 30.20
N ALA A 14 -21.41 -11.53 30.39
CA ALA A 14 -20.84 -11.26 31.71
C ALA A 14 -21.26 -9.90 32.28
N ARG A 15 -21.73 -8.97 31.43
CA ARG A 15 -22.06 -7.59 31.82
C ARG A 15 -23.31 -7.10 31.09
N GLN A 16 -24.45 -7.21 31.76
CA GLN A 16 -25.75 -6.78 31.24
C GLN A 16 -26.54 -5.97 32.27
N GLY A 17 -27.41 -5.08 31.78
CA GLY A 17 -28.36 -4.33 32.59
C GLY A 17 -29.48 -5.19 33.16
N HIS A 18 -30.14 -4.67 34.19
CA HIS A 18 -31.26 -5.37 34.83
C HIS A 18 -32.46 -5.50 33.87
N GLY A 19 -33.24 -6.58 34.04
CA GLY A 19 -34.46 -6.82 33.26
C GLY A 19 -34.21 -7.39 31.86
N LEU A 20 -32.95 -7.62 31.46
CA LEU A 20 -32.61 -8.30 30.21
C LEU A 20 -32.62 -9.82 30.36
N GLU A 21 -33.30 -10.47 29.42
CA GLU A 21 -33.30 -11.93 29.23
C GLU A 21 -32.69 -12.23 27.85
N LEU A 22 -31.54 -12.88 27.83
CA LEU A 22 -30.92 -13.34 26.58
C LEU A 22 -31.53 -14.67 26.18
N LYS A 23 -32.06 -14.75 24.95
CA LYS A 23 -32.46 -16.04 24.35
C LYS A 23 -31.25 -16.78 23.80
N ASP A 24 -30.30 -16.03 23.25
CA ASP A 24 -29.03 -16.50 22.73
C ASP A 24 -28.00 -15.36 22.82
N LYS A 25 -26.84 -15.51 22.18
CA LYS A 25 -25.76 -14.51 22.21
C LYS A 25 -26.01 -13.27 21.33
N LEU A 26 -27.12 -13.20 20.61
CA LEU A 26 -27.50 -12.15 19.65
C LEU A 26 -28.92 -11.63 19.84
N THR A 27 -29.78 -12.35 20.57
CA THR A 27 -31.19 -12.04 20.76
C THR A 27 -31.47 -11.76 22.23
N VAL A 28 -32.01 -10.58 22.51
CA VAL A 28 -32.31 -10.14 23.88
C VAL A 28 -33.73 -9.60 23.98
N ARG A 29 -34.37 -9.87 25.11
CA ARG A 29 -35.70 -9.38 25.48
C ARG A 29 -35.64 -8.61 26.79
N TYR A 30 -36.46 -7.58 26.92
CA TYR A 30 -36.71 -6.92 28.20
C TYR A 30 -37.94 -7.52 28.91
N ALA A 31 -37.71 -8.10 30.09
CA ALA A 31 -38.72 -8.74 30.93
C ALA A 31 -39.04 -7.96 32.22
N GLY A 32 -38.31 -6.88 32.48
CA GLY A 32 -38.58 -6.01 33.63
C GLY A 32 -39.93 -5.30 33.55
N ASP A 33 -40.39 -4.78 34.69
CA ASP A 33 -41.65 -4.02 34.78
C ASP A 33 -41.48 -2.52 34.48
N ALA A 34 -40.25 -2.02 34.25
CA ALA A 34 -39.95 -0.67 33.78
C ALA A 34 -40.60 0.47 34.58
N ARG A 35 -40.66 0.36 35.91
CA ARG A 35 -41.46 1.27 36.76
C ARG A 35 -40.82 2.65 36.90
N HIS A 36 -39.51 2.76 36.70
CA HIS A 36 -38.76 4.00 36.78
C HIS A 36 -37.95 4.25 35.50
N ASN A 37 -37.63 5.51 35.23
CA ASN A 37 -36.81 5.92 34.07
C ASN A 37 -35.40 5.31 34.07
N ASN A 38 -34.91 4.85 35.22
CA ASN A 38 -33.58 4.23 35.36
C ASN A 38 -33.62 2.69 35.26
N ASP A 39 -34.79 2.09 35.05
CA ASP A 39 -34.93 0.63 34.91
C ASP A 39 -34.48 0.15 33.52
N VAL A 40 -33.52 0.83 32.90
CA VAL A 40 -32.99 0.51 31.56
C VAL A 40 -32.13 -0.75 31.66
N GLY A 41 -32.34 -1.66 30.73
CA GLY A 41 -31.47 -2.79 30.48
C GLY A 41 -30.62 -2.51 29.25
N ALA A 42 -29.35 -2.16 29.44
CA ALA A 42 -28.40 -2.03 28.33
C ALA A 42 -27.36 -3.15 28.31
N ILE A 43 -26.83 -3.46 27.15
CA ILE A 43 -25.82 -4.51 26.96
C ILE A 43 -24.85 -4.13 25.83
N GLN A 44 -23.58 -4.40 26.06
CA GLN A 44 -22.49 -4.16 25.10
C GLN A 44 -22.12 -5.46 24.38
N ALA A 45 -21.50 -5.36 23.20
CA ALA A 45 -20.85 -6.51 22.57
C ALA A 45 -19.65 -7.02 23.39
N ASN A 46 -19.19 -8.21 23.06
CA ASN A 46 -18.05 -8.89 23.71
C ASN A 46 -16.68 -8.22 23.48
N HIS A 47 -16.55 -7.44 22.40
CA HIS A 47 -15.30 -6.75 22.03
C HIS A 47 -15.58 -5.31 21.57
N PRO A 48 -14.57 -4.42 21.66
CA PRO A 48 -14.69 -3.08 21.09
C PRO A 48 -14.57 -3.14 19.56
N VAL A 49 -14.97 -2.06 18.91
CA VAL A 49 -14.69 -1.83 17.49
C VAL A 49 -13.16 -1.79 17.27
N PRO A 50 -12.60 -2.63 16.38
CA PRO A 50 -11.17 -2.64 16.11
C PRO A 50 -10.70 -1.32 15.52
N VAL A 51 -9.49 -0.89 15.87
CA VAL A 51 -8.92 0.37 15.36
C VAL A 51 -8.41 0.25 13.92
N ASN A 52 -8.16 -0.97 13.46
CA ASN A 52 -7.60 -1.27 12.14
C ASN A 52 -8.69 -1.59 11.10
N CYS A 53 -9.83 -0.90 11.14
CA CYS A 53 -10.86 -0.99 10.10
C CYS A 53 -11.22 0.40 9.56
N THR A 54 -11.58 0.50 8.27
CA THR A 54 -12.01 1.80 7.70
C THR A 54 -13.41 2.15 8.17
N VAL A 55 -14.31 1.16 8.14
CA VAL A 55 -15.70 1.24 8.60
C VAL A 55 -16.01 -0.02 9.40
N TYR A 56 -16.63 0.16 10.56
CA TYR A 56 -17.29 -0.89 11.33
C TYR A 56 -18.79 -0.65 11.32
N TYR A 57 -19.59 -1.71 11.21
CA TYR A 57 -21.04 -1.61 11.10
C TYR A 57 -21.72 -2.85 11.70
N TYR A 58 -22.88 -2.65 12.34
CA TYR A 58 -23.74 -3.73 12.82
C TYR A 58 -25.22 -3.31 12.74
N GLU A 59 -26.12 -4.28 12.69
CA GLU A 59 -27.56 -4.07 12.61
C GLU A 59 -28.30 -4.64 13.82
N LEU A 60 -29.45 -4.04 14.10
CA LEU A 60 -30.44 -4.42 15.09
C LEU A 60 -31.80 -4.54 14.40
N THR A 61 -32.40 -5.72 14.43
CA THR A 61 -33.78 -5.92 13.99
C THR A 61 -34.71 -5.95 15.20
N ILE A 62 -35.76 -5.14 15.17
CA ILE A 62 -36.75 -5.09 16.24
C ILE A 62 -37.79 -6.18 15.99
N LEU A 63 -37.77 -7.23 16.83
CA LEU A 63 -38.71 -8.34 16.74
C LEU A 63 -40.04 -8.03 17.43
N ASP A 64 -39.98 -7.28 18.53
CA ASP A 64 -41.14 -6.81 19.29
C ASP A 64 -40.82 -5.42 19.87
N GLY A 65 -41.72 -4.45 19.67
CA GLY A 65 -41.57 -3.10 20.21
C GLY A 65 -41.93 -2.99 21.69
N GLY A 66 -42.47 -4.05 22.29
CA GLY A 66 -42.97 -4.03 23.66
C GLY A 66 -44.06 -2.99 23.86
N ILE A 67 -44.17 -2.49 25.10
CA ILE A 67 -45.24 -1.55 25.48
C ILE A 67 -44.98 -0.13 24.95
N SER A 68 -43.72 0.33 24.93
CA SER A 68 -43.40 1.72 24.61
C SER A 68 -42.30 1.94 23.56
N GLY A 69 -41.64 0.89 23.07
CA GLY A 69 -40.67 1.01 21.98
C GLY A 69 -39.42 1.84 22.30
N LYS A 70 -39.01 1.90 23.56
CA LYS A 70 -37.85 2.66 24.05
C LYS A 70 -36.55 1.89 23.83
N ILE A 71 -36.36 1.51 22.57
CA ILE A 71 -35.24 0.74 22.08
C ILE A 71 -34.19 1.71 21.54
N ALA A 72 -32.95 1.55 21.98
CA ALA A 72 -31.83 2.37 21.52
C ALA A 72 -30.68 1.53 20.98
N ILE A 73 -30.01 2.05 19.96
CA ILE A 73 -28.82 1.48 19.33
C ILE A 73 -27.69 2.51 19.31
N GLY A 74 -26.45 2.09 19.51
CA GLY A 74 -25.28 2.93 19.27
C GLY A 74 -24.00 2.38 19.86
N PHE A 75 -23.18 3.25 20.42
CA PHE A 75 -21.83 2.91 20.84
C PHE A 75 -21.54 3.50 22.22
N ALA A 76 -20.76 2.80 23.03
CA ALA A 76 -20.36 3.28 24.34
C ALA A 76 -18.98 2.78 24.74
N ASP A 77 -18.25 3.55 25.55
CA ASP A 77 -16.95 3.14 26.07
C ASP A 77 -17.04 1.97 27.07
N LYS A 78 -15.88 1.44 27.48
CA LYS A 78 -15.78 0.31 28.42
C LYS A 78 -16.39 0.59 29.81
N ASN A 79 -16.51 1.85 30.22
CA ASN A 79 -16.97 2.27 31.54
C ASN A 79 -18.48 2.58 31.56
N PHE A 80 -19.16 2.47 30.42
CA PHE A 80 -20.57 2.77 30.26
C PHE A 80 -21.47 2.09 31.29
N LYS A 81 -22.39 2.82 31.92
CA LYS A 81 -23.32 2.28 32.92
C LYS A 81 -24.49 1.56 32.22
N VAL A 82 -24.58 0.25 32.40
CA VAL A 82 -25.61 -0.60 31.76
C VAL A 82 -27.06 -0.37 32.26
N THR A 83 -27.25 0.55 33.21
CA THR A 83 -28.55 1.04 33.70
C THR A 83 -28.99 2.34 33.02
N ARG A 84 -28.30 2.74 31.96
CA ARG A 84 -28.58 3.96 31.18
C ARG A 84 -28.73 3.58 29.71
N GLN A 85 -29.50 4.38 28.96
CA GLN A 85 -29.58 4.19 27.52
C GLN A 85 -28.29 4.66 26.83
N PRO A 86 -27.89 4.03 25.70
CA PRO A 86 -26.83 4.55 24.84
C PRO A 86 -27.07 6.03 24.52
N GLY A 87 -26.04 6.85 24.68
CA GLY A 87 -26.10 8.29 24.43
C GLY A 87 -26.36 9.19 25.63
N TRP A 88 -26.88 8.65 26.74
CA TRP A 88 -27.26 9.48 27.91
C TRP A 88 -26.10 9.90 28.81
N GLU A 89 -24.98 9.18 28.77
CA GLU A 89 -23.80 9.44 29.59
C GLU A 89 -22.60 9.73 28.69
N VAL A 90 -21.67 10.55 29.18
CA VAL A 90 -20.41 10.86 28.51
C VAL A 90 -19.70 9.58 28.05
N GLY A 91 -19.14 9.61 26.83
CA GLY A 91 -18.51 8.44 26.23
C GLY A 91 -19.50 7.46 25.58
N SER A 92 -20.78 7.84 25.47
CA SER A 92 -21.82 7.06 24.80
C SER A 92 -22.60 7.86 23.75
N TYR A 93 -23.07 7.16 22.74
CA TYR A 93 -23.77 7.66 21.56
C TYR A 93 -24.96 6.74 21.28
N GLY A 94 -26.14 7.30 21.02
CA GLY A 94 -27.32 6.49 20.78
C GLY A 94 -28.32 7.14 19.83
N TYR A 95 -29.10 6.30 19.16
CA TYR A 95 -30.27 6.66 18.36
C TYR A 95 -31.46 5.89 18.93
N HIS A 96 -32.52 6.62 19.30
CA HIS A 96 -33.64 6.11 20.09
C HIS A 96 -34.90 5.97 19.23
N GLY A 97 -35.61 4.86 19.39
CA GLY A 97 -36.71 4.46 18.51
C GLY A 97 -38.02 5.19 18.77
N ASP A 98 -38.27 5.59 20.01
CA ASP A 98 -39.53 6.22 20.45
C ASP A 98 -39.67 7.66 19.97
N ASP A 99 -38.56 8.41 19.87
CA ASP A 99 -38.57 9.82 19.47
C ASP A 99 -37.76 10.14 18.20
N GLY A 100 -36.98 9.19 17.70
CA GLY A 100 -36.13 9.38 16.51
C GLY A 100 -34.93 10.30 16.76
N LYS A 101 -34.62 10.61 18.02
CA LYS A 101 -33.53 11.52 18.38
C LYS A 101 -32.20 10.79 18.53
N LYS A 102 -31.13 11.54 18.33
CA LYS A 102 -29.79 11.11 18.72
C LYS A 102 -29.43 11.69 20.09
N PHE A 103 -28.72 10.91 20.88
CA PHE A 103 -28.22 11.28 22.20
C PHE A 103 -26.70 11.11 22.22
N ILE A 104 -25.99 12.16 22.63
CA ILE A 104 -24.53 12.26 22.52
C ILE A 104 -23.98 12.72 23.86
N GLY A 105 -23.57 11.77 24.71
CA GLY A 105 -23.00 12.08 26.01
C GLY A 105 -23.93 12.80 27.00
N SER A 106 -25.24 12.87 26.73
CA SER A 106 -26.20 13.75 27.41
C SER A 106 -27.60 13.17 27.34
N GLY A 107 -28.39 13.37 28.40
CA GLY A 107 -29.82 13.04 28.45
C GLY A 107 -30.72 13.98 27.62
N MET A 108 -30.15 15.03 27.01
CA MET A 108 -30.87 15.93 26.11
C MET A 108 -30.71 15.45 24.67
N GLY A 109 -31.77 14.88 24.10
CA GLY A 109 -31.79 14.37 22.73
C GLY A 109 -31.92 15.47 21.69
N GLU A 110 -31.26 15.29 20.55
CA GLU A 110 -31.33 16.17 19.37
C GLU A 110 -32.11 15.49 18.23
N ASP A 111 -32.92 16.27 17.50
CA ASP A 111 -33.63 15.77 16.32
C ASP A 111 -32.63 15.23 15.28
N TYR A 112 -32.91 14.04 14.76
CA TYR A 112 -31.95 13.33 13.92
C TYR A 112 -32.58 12.55 12.79
N GLY A 113 -33.43 11.58 13.11
CA GLY A 113 -33.98 10.63 12.15
C GLY A 113 -35.45 10.31 12.43
N PRO A 114 -36.05 9.43 11.63
CA PRO A 114 -37.39 8.92 11.90
C PRO A 114 -37.43 8.09 13.20
N THR A 115 -38.60 7.88 13.78
CA THR A 115 -38.79 6.84 14.81
C THR A 115 -38.63 5.45 14.19
N PHE A 116 -38.44 4.41 15.02
CA PHE A 116 -38.38 3.02 14.57
C PHE A 116 -38.98 2.05 15.59
N GLY A 117 -39.49 0.93 15.11
CA GLY A 117 -40.20 -0.04 15.96
C GLY A 117 -40.24 -1.44 15.35
N ALA A 118 -41.21 -2.25 15.78
CA ALA A 118 -41.32 -3.65 15.36
C ALA A 118 -41.30 -3.81 13.84
N GLY A 119 -40.45 -4.71 13.35
CA GLY A 119 -40.23 -4.98 11.93
C GLY A 119 -39.13 -4.14 11.27
N ASP A 120 -38.74 -2.99 11.85
CA ASP A 120 -37.64 -2.20 11.33
C ASP A 120 -36.28 -2.87 11.61
N THR A 121 -35.31 -2.61 10.72
CA THR A 121 -33.89 -2.89 10.95
C THR A 121 -33.12 -1.57 10.99
N VAL A 122 -32.39 -1.34 12.08
CA VAL A 122 -31.61 -0.13 12.31
C VAL A 122 -30.16 -0.53 12.51
N GLY A 123 -29.25 0.11 11.79
CA GLY A 123 -27.82 -0.15 11.93
C GLY A 123 -27.05 1.05 12.42
N ALA A 124 -25.92 0.80 13.06
CA ALA A 124 -25.01 1.80 13.58
C ALA A 124 -23.59 1.53 13.06
N GLY A 125 -22.95 2.57 12.55
CA GLY A 125 -21.62 2.47 11.94
C GLY A 125 -20.65 3.54 12.43
N ILE A 126 -19.38 3.18 12.46
CA ILE A 126 -18.25 4.07 12.71
C ILE A 126 -17.36 4.04 11.48
N HIS A 127 -17.17 5.19 10.84
CA HIS A 127 -16.15 5.39 9.83
C HIS A 127 -14.91 6.00 10.48
N LEU A 128 -13.89 5.18 10.75
CA LEU A 128 -12.68 5.58 11.47
C LEU A 128 -11.83 6.58 10.66
N GLY A 129 -11.72 6.41 9.35
CA GLY A 129 -10.99 7.36 8.49
C GLY A 129 -11.56 8.78 8.49
N ARG A 130 -12.89 8.93 8.65
CA ARG A 130 -13.59 10.24 8.70
C ARG A 130 -13.94 10.67 10.13
N GLN A 131 -13.61 9.83 11.12
CA GLN A 131 -14.05 9.96 12.50
C GLN A 131 -15.55 10.26 12.61
N GLU A 132 -16.39 9.56 11.83
CA GLU A 132 -17.84 9.76 11.77
C GLU A 132 -18.58 8.57 12.39
N LEU A 133 -19.57 8.87 13.24
CA LEU A 133 -20.62 7.93 13.62
C LEU A 133 -21.88 8.21 12.77
N PHE A 134 -22.49 7.17 12.22
CA PHE A 134 -23.72 7.26 11.45
C PHE A 134 -24.68 6.12 11.82
N PHE A 135 -25.97 6.34 11.52
CA PHE A 135 -26.99 5.32 11.63
C PHE A 135 -27.64 5.05 10.27
N THR A 136 -28.39 3.97 10.20
CA THR A 136 -29.12 3.52 9.02
C THR A 136 -30.49 3.02 9.47
N LYS A 137 -31.52 3.16 8.64
CA LYS A 137 -32.83 2.56 8.86
C LYS A 137 -33.27 1.87 7.57
N ASN A 138 -33.64 0.60 7.65
CA ASN A 138 -34.15 -0.23 6.56
C ASN A 138 -33.31 -0.08 5.28
N GLY A 139 -31.98 -0.21 5.43
CA GLY A 139 -31.02 -0.11 4.32
C GLY A 139 -30.70 1.30 3.83
N THR A 140 -31.27 2.35 4.43
CA THR A 140 -30.97 3.74 4.07
C THR A 140 -30.06 4.40 5.10
N LYS A 141 -28.90 4.93 4.68
CA LYS A 141 -27.99 5.70 5.54
C LYS A 141 -28.60 7.06 5.90
N LEU A 142 -28.61 7.36 7.19
CA LEU A 142 -29.01 8.66 7.73
C LEU A 142 -27.82 9.64 7.71
N LYS A 143 -28.09 10.91 8.06
CA LYS A 143 -27.05 11.94 8.19
C LYS A 143 -25.99 11.53 9.21
N ALA A 144 -24.81 12.15 9.16
CA ALA A 144 -23.79 11.99 10.19
C ALA A 144 -24.38 12.31 11.57
N ALA A 145 -24.29 11.39 12.52
CA ALA A 145 -24.84 11.60 13.86
C ALA A 145 -23.87 12.41 14.71
N HIS A 146 -22.57 12.07 14.64
CA HIS A 146 -21.53 12.72 15.43
C HIS A 146 -20.16 12.67 14.76
N ARG A 147 -19.39 13.75 14.96
CA ARG A 147 -17.98 13.90 14.59
C ARG A 147 -17.30 14.85 15.61
N PRO A 148 -16.04 14.61 16.01
CA PRO A 148 -15.24 13.41 15.74
C PRO A 148 -15.58 12.26 16.72
N VAL A 149 -15.58 11.02 16.23
CA VAL A 149 -15.67 9.82 17.08
C VAL A 149 -14.28 9.25 17.37
N ARG A 150 -14.05 8.82 18.61
CA ARG A 150 -12.80 8.18 19.07
C ARG A 150 -12.93 6.67 19.09
N GLY A 151 -11.80 5.96 19.04
CA GLY A 151 -11.75 4.49 19.17
C GLY A 151 -12.03 3.98 20.59
N GLY A 152 -12.07 2.67 20.77
CA GLY A 152 -12.33 2.03 22.08
C GLY A 152 -13.81 1.95 22.47
N LEU A 153 -14.70 2.08 21.49
CA LEU A 153 -16.15 1.99 21.68
C LEU A 153 -16.66 0.59 21.41
N TYR A 154 -17.69 0.19 22.14
CA TYR A 154 -18.39 -1.09 22.00
C TYR A 154 -19.75 -0.85 21.34
N PRO A 155 -20.16 -1.69 20.38
CA PRO A 155 -21.56 -1.78 19.98
C PRO A 155 -22.43 -1.96 21.22
N THR A 156 -23.46 -1.15 21.37
CA THR A 156 -24.29 -1.10 22.57
C THR A 156 -25.75 -0.94 22.17
N ILE A 157 -26.63 -1.67 22.84
CA ILE A 157 -28.08 -1.49 22.75
C ILE A 157 -28.67 -1.28 24.13
N GLY A 158 -29.84 -0.66 24.19
CA GLY A 158 -30.61 -0.51 25.40
C GLY A 158 -32.09 -0.71 25.18
N LEU A 159 -32.72 -1.40 26.13
CA LEU A 159 -34.16 -1.67 26.20
C LEU A 159 -34.69 -1.12 27.51
N HIS A 160 -35.96 -0.74 27.53
CA HIS A 160 -36.59 -0.19 28.74
C HIS A 160 -37.97 -0.72 29.01
N SER A 161 -38.75 -1.17 28.02
CA SER A 161 -40.14 -1.56 28.25
C SER A 161 -40.44 -3.03 28.07
N LYS A 162 -41.35 -3.54 28.90
CA LYS A 162 -41.73 -4.96 28.93
C LYS A 162 -42.13 -5.44 27.54
N GLY A 163 -41.56 -6.56 27.13
CA GLY A 163 -41.85 -7.19 25.85
C GLY A 163 -40.90 -6.78 24.72
N GLU A 164 -40.16 -5.67 24.84
CA GLU A 164 -39.18 -5.28 23.82
C GLU A 164 -38.22 -6.44 23.53
N MET A 165 -38.06 -6.77 22.26
CA MET A 165 -37.23 -7.89 21.84
C MET A 165 -36.54 -7.55 20.54
N VAL A 166 -35.23 -7.78 20.50
CA VAL A 166 -34.38 -7.40 19.39
C VAL A 166 -33.37 -8.49 19.07
N GLN A 167 -32.93 -8.56 17.82
CA GLN A 167 -31.86 -9.45 17.36
C GLN A 167 -30.76 -8.64 16.67
N LEU A 168 -29.50 -8.91 17.03
CA LEU A 168 -28.34 -8.26 16.45
C LEU A 168 -27.75 -9.08 15.31
N ASN A 169 -27.18 -8.36 14.33
CA ASN A 169 -26.31 -8.88 13.30
C ASN A 169 -24.97 -8.14 13.35
N PHE A 170 -23.90 -8.83 13.74
CA PHE A 170 -22.53 -8.31 13.72
C PHE A 170 -21.78 -8.63 12.41
N GLY A 171 -22.51 -9.02 11.35
CA GLY A 171 -21.95 -9.40 10.05
C GLY A 171 -21.94 -10.91 9.77
N ALA A 172 -22.58 -11.72 10.62
CA ALA A 172 -22.75 -13.16 10.37
C ALA A 172 -23.80 -13.46 9.29
N LYS A 173 -24.68 -12.48 9.01
CA LYS A 173 -25.66 -12.52 7.93
C LYS A 173 -25.48 -11.27 7.05
N PRO A 174 -25.91 -11.29 5.78
CA PRO A 174 -25.97 -10.09 4.96
C PRO A 174 -26.74 -8.97 5.68
N PHE A 175 -26.23 -7.75 5.58
CA PHE A 175 -26.90 -6.56 6.11
C PHE A 175 -28.03 -6.09 5.19
N VAL A 176 -29.00 -5.38 5.74
CA VAL A 176 -30.02 -4.68 4.96
C VAL A 176 -29.41 -3.45 4.29
N PHE A 177 -28.49 -2.76 4.97
CA PHE A 177 -27.67 -1.69 4.37
C PHE A 177 -26.57 -2.26 3.47
N ASP A 178 -26.41 -1.67 2.28
CA ASP A 178 -25.33 -1.98 1.35
C ASP A 178 -23.97 -1.44 1.84
N ILE A 179 -23.44 -2.09 2.87
CA ILE A 179 -22.12 -1.77 3.42
C ILE A 179 -21.00 -2.07 2.42
N GLU A 180 -21.19 -3.08 1.54
CA GLU A 180 -20.19 -3.46 0.55
C GLU A 180 -20.04 -2.39 -0.52
N GLY A 181 -21.15 -1.84 -1.01
CA GLY A 181 -21.18 -0.71 -1.93
C GLY A 181 -20.51 0.53 -1.32
N MET A 182 -20.83 0.86 -0.07
CA MET A 182 -20.16 1.96 0.65
C MET A 182 -18.64 1.76 0.75
N LEU A 183 -18.19 0.55 1.08
CA LEU A 183 -16.76 0.24 1.13
C LEU A 183 -16.11 0.32 -0.25
N ALA A 184 -16.82 -0.07 -1.31
CA ALA A 184 -16.33 0.04 -2.68
C ALA A 184 -16.17 1.51 -3.11
N GLU A 185 -17.13 2.38 -2.77
CA GLU A 185 -17.04 3.82 -3.01
C GLU A 185 -15.86 4.46 -2.29
N GLU A 186 -15.65 4.13 -1.01
CA GLU A 186 -14.50 4.64 -0.24
C GLU A 186 -13.16 4.15 -0.81
N ARG A 187 -13.06 2.87 -1.23
CA ARG A 187 -11.87 2.36 -1.94
C ARG A 187 -11.63 3.08 -3.26
N ALA A 188 -12.68 3.34 -4.04
CA ALA A 188 -12.58 4.05 -5.31
C ALA A 188 -12.13 5.51 -5.10
N ALA A 189 -12.67 6.19 -4.09
CA ALA A 189 -12.28 7.55 -3.73
C ALA A 189 -10.82 7.62 -3.27
N GLN A 190 -10.37 6.68 -2.44
CA GLN A 190 -8.97 6.57 -2.03
C GLN A 190 -8.05 6.32 -3.21
N ARG A 191 -8.40 5.39 -4.12
CA ARG A 191 -7.63 5.14 -5.34
C ARG A 191 -7.53 6.39 -6.21
N ALA A 192 -8.64 7.07 -6.44
CA ALA A 192 -8.65 8.31 -7.22
C ALA A 192 -7.83 9.44 -6.56
N ALA A 193 -7.79 9.50 -5.24
CA ALA A 193 -6.95 10.45 -4.51
C ALA A 193 -5.46 10.13 -4.69
N VAL A 194 -5.08 8.85 -4.60
CA VAL A 194 -3.70 8.38 -4.84
C VAL A 194 -3.26 8.67 -6.28
N GLU A 195 -4.12 8.39 -7.26
CA GLU A 195 -3.83 8.65 -8.68
C GLU A 195 -3.65 10.13 -9.02
N ARG A 196 -4.18 11.03 -8.19
CA ARG A 196 -3.99 12.49 -8.32
C ARG A 196 -2.71 12.99 -7.68
N ILE A 197 -1.99 12.18 -6.91
CA ILE A 197 -0.72 12.58 -6.31
C ILE A 197 0.28 12.78 -7.46
N PRO A 198 0.77 14.01 -7.70
CA PRO A 198 1.67 14.26 -8.80
C PRO A 198 3.02 13.60 -8.51
N VAL A 199 3.50 12.80 -9.45
CA VAL A 199 4.89 12.38 -9.52
C VAL A 199 5.63 13.41 -10.37
N ALA A 200 6.81 13.85 -9.93
CA ALA A 200 7.57 14.85 -10.66
C ALA A 200 7.85 14.36 -12.10
N PRO A 201 7.65 15.21 -13.13
CA PRO A 201 7.91 14.83 -14.51
C PRO A 201 9.35 14.30 -14.66
N GLY A 202 9.47 13.09 -15.21
CA GLY A 202 10.77 12.46 -15.44
C GLY A 202 11.31 11.62 -14.28
N THR A 203 10.67 11.56 -13.11
CA THR A 203 11.10 10.65 -12.02
C THR A 203 11.09 9.20 -12.48
N SER A 204 10.04 8.76 -13.16
CA SER A 204 9.97 7.39 -13.70
C SER A 204 11.07 7.11 -14.72
N HIS A 205 11.36 8.07 -15.61
CA HIS A 205 12.48 7.98 -16.56
C HIS A 205 13.81 7.88 -15.83
N ALA A 206 14.05 8.74 -14.84
CA ALA A 206 15.28 8.76 -14.05
C ALA A 206 15.52 7.45 -13.29
N LEU A 207 14.47 6.86 -12.71
CA LEU A 207 14.57 5.57 -12.00
C LEU A 207 14.96 4.43 -12.94
N VAL A 208 14.31 4.33 -14.11
CA VAL A 208 14.64 3.30 -15.11
C VAL A 208 16.04 3.54 -15.68
N ARG A 209 16.37 4.79 -16.01
CA ARG A 209 17.71 5.20 -16.45
C ARG A 209 18.78 4.81 -15.43
N GLN A 210 18.56 5.07 -14.14
CA GLN A 210 19.50 4.71 -13.07
C GLN A 210 19.70 3.19 -12.97
N TYR A 211 18.61 2.41 -13.10
CA TYR A 211 18.70 0.94 -13.15
C TYR A 211 19.55 0.48 -14.34
N LEU A 212 19.27 0.95 -15.55
CA LEU A 212 20.00 0.58 -16.77
C LEU A 212 21.48 0.96 -16.69
N LEU A 213 21.79 2.15 -16.17
CA LEU A 213 23.14 2.61 -15.90
C LEU A 213 23.86 1.70 -14.88
N HIS A 214 23.18 1.38 -13.78
CA HIS A 214 23.77 0.58 -12.70
C HIS A 214 24.14 -0.81 -13.18
N TYR A 215 23.27 -1.48 -13.94
CA TYR A 215 23.48 -2.86 -14.39
C TYR A 215 24.23 -2.99 -15.72
N GLY A 216 24.60 -1.87 -16.36
CA GLY A 216 25.45 -1.88 -17.55
C GLY A 216 24.71 -2.10 -18.87
N TYR A 217 23.41 -1.83 -18.91
CA TYR A 217 22.59 -1.95 -20.12
C TYR A 217 22.77 -0.74 -21.05
N ALA A 218 23.97 -0.55 -21.59
CA ALA A 218 24.33 0.66 -22.35
C ALA A 218 23.47 0.87 -23.62
N ASP A 219 23.28 -0.18 -24.41
CA ASP A 219 22.52 -0.09 -25.66
C ASP A 219 21.02 0.18 -25.38
N THR A 220 20.47 -0.52 -24.39
CA THR A 220 19.10 -0.31 -23.87
C THR A 220 18.92 1.10 -23.32
N LEU A 221 19.90 1.61 -22.59
CA LEU A 221 19.89 2.98 -22.06
C LEU A 221 19.87 4.03 -23.17
N ALA A 222 20.70 3.86 -24.20
CA ALA A 222 20.74 4.78 -25.33
C ALA A 222 19.41 4.78 -26.09
N ALA A 223 18.83 3.59 -26.32
CA ALA A 223 17.51 3.47 -26.91
C ALA A 223 16.41 4.09 -26.01
N PHE A 224 16.54 3.96 -24.68
CA PHE A 224 15.58 4.49 -23.70
C PHE A 224 15.55 6.02 -23.71
N ASP A 225 16.72 6.66 -23.69
CA ASP A 225 16.83 8.11 -23.78
C ASP A 225 16.36 8.65 -25.14
N ALA A 226 16.74 7.96 -26.23
CA ALA A 226 16.34 8.34 -27.58
C ALA A 226 14.80 8.30 -27.73
N ALA A 227 14.15 7.26 -27.21
CA ALA A 227 12.69 7.13 -27.21
C ALA A 227 12.00 8.18 -26.31
N ALA A 228 12.71 8.72 -25.30
CA ALA A 228 12.22 9.80 -24.47
C ALA A 228 12.35 11.19 -25.11
N GLY A 229 13.04 11.29 -26.25
CA GLY A 229 13.42 12.58 -26.83
C GLY A 229 14.38 13.38 -25.94
N ILE A 230 14.97 12.75 -24.93
CA ILE A 230 15.97 13.37 -24.05
C ILE A 230 17.30 13.26 -24.77
N THR A 231 17.73 14.36 -25.36
CA THR A 231 19.10 14.45 -25.90
C THR A 231 20.07 14.71 -24.76
N ALA A 232 21.35 14.38 -24.93
CA ALA A 232 22.39 14.64 -23.93
C ALA A 232 22.46 16.12 -23.48
N ALA A 233 21.85 17.05 -24.24
CA ALA A 233 21.77 18.47 -23.94
C ALA A 233 20.68 18.86 -22.91
N ASP A 234 19.68 18.01 -22.66
CA ASP A 234 18.50 18.35 -21.82
C ASP A 234 18.63 17.89 -20.35
N SER A 235 19.69 17.16 -20.03
CA SER A 235 19.97 16.73 -18.65
C SER A 235 20.54 17.91 -17.85
N SER A 236 19.98 18.20 -16.66
CA SER A 236 20.53 19.26 -15.80
C SER A 236 22.02 19.01 -15.54
N ALA A 237 22.84 20.07 -15.48
CA ALA A 237 24.29 19.94 -15.36
C ALA A 237 24.74 19.07 -14.16
N ALA A 238 23.95 19.03 -13.07
CA ALA A 238 24.20 18.17 -11.92
C ALA A 238 23.85 16.68 -12.18
N ALA A 239 22.77 16.41 -12.91
CA ALA A 239 22.42 15.05 -13.33
C ALA A 239 23.35 14.52 -14.43
N ALA A 240 23.82 15.40 -15.32
CA ALA A 240 24.82 15.10 -16.33
C ALA A 240 26.18 14.75 -15.69
N ALA A 241 26.64 15.50 -14.68
CA ALA A 241 27.89 15.20 -13.97
C ALA A 241 27.83 13.89 -13.15
N ALA A 242 26.69 13.62 -12.48
CA ALA A 242 26.48 12.34 -11.79
C ALA A 242 26.35 11.18 -12.78
N ALA A 243 25.71 11.40 -13.93
CA ALA A 243 25.61 10.43 -15.01
C ALA A 243 26.95 10.19 -15.71
N GLU A 244 27.82 11.19 -15.89
CA GLU A 244 29.17 11.03 -16.45
C GLU A 244 30.06 10.20 -15.52
N ASN A 245 30.03 10.46 -14.21
CA ASN A 245 30.75 9.64 -13.23
C ASN A 245 30.22 8.20 -13.16
N ALA A 246 28.90 7.99 -13.30
CA ALA A 246 28.29 6.65 -13.35
C ALA A 246 28.46 5.96 -14.72
N ALA A 247 28.60 6.74 -15.80
CA ALA A 247 28.89 6.29 -17.15
C ALA A 247 30.37 5.97 -17.35
N SER A 248 31.25 6.42 -16.46
CA SER A 248 32.64 5.99 -16.42
C SER A 248 32.71 4.47 -16.27
N GLY A 249 33.27 3.81 -17.27
CA GLY A 249 33.30 2.35 -17.36
C GLY A 249 31.99 1.67 -17.78
N LEU A 250 30.94 2.41 -18.16
CA LEU A 250 29.70 1.82 -18.67
C LEU A 250 29.93 0.96 -19.93
N ALA A 251 30.77 1.43 -20.86
CA ALA A 251 31.11 0.66 -22.07
C ALA A 251 31.77 -0.69 -21.72
N LEU A 252 32.72 -0.68 -20.78
CA LEU A 252 33.36 -1.91 -20.28
C LEU A 252 32.35 -2.83 -19.61
N ARG A 253 31.48 -2.29 -18.74
CA ARG A 253 30.45 -3.07 -18.03
C ARG A 253 29.44 -3.67 -19.02
N ALA A 254 29.09 -2.95 -20.08
CA ALA A 254 28.21 -3.44 -21.14
C ALA A 254 28.87 -4.56 -21.97
N GLU A 255 30.15 -4.43 -22.30
CA GLU A 255 30.92 -5.49 -22.98
C GLU A 255 31.02 -6.76 -22.13
N LEU A 256 31.32 -6.62 -20.83
CA LEU A 256 31.36 -7.75 -19.90
C LEU A 256 29.98 -8.43 -19.79
N ARG A 257 28.91 -7.63 -19.65
CA ARG A 257 27.54 -8.15 -19.60
C ARG A 257 27.20 -8.92 -20.87
N ARG A 258 27.50 -8.36 -22.05
CA ARG A 258 27.25 -9.02 -23.34
C ARG A 258 28.01 -10.35 -23.46
N ALA A 259 29.29 -10.37 -23.07
CA ALA A 259 30.09 -11.59 -23.09
C ALA A 259 29.53 -12.67 -22.15
N ILE A 260 29.20 -12.31 -20.90
CA ILE A 260 28.64 -13.25 -19.92
C ILE A 260 27.25 -13.73 -20.34
N MET A 261 26.37 -12.84 -20.81
CA MET A 261 25.03 -13.20 -21.30
C MET A 261 25.08 -14.09 -22.53
N ALA A 262 26.06 -13.90 -23.43
CA ALA A 262 26.30 -14.78 -24.56
C ALA A 262 26.89 -16.15 -24.16
N GLY A 263 27.43 -16.27 -22.95
CA GLY A 263 28.12 -17.48 -22.47
C GLY A 263 29.61 -17.51 -22.82
N ASP A 264 30.17 -16.42 -23.33
CA ASP A 264 31.60 -16.28 -23.61
C ASP A 264 32.35 -15.76 -22.37
N VAL A 265 32.52 -16.65 -21.39
CA VAL A 265 33.21 -16.33 -20.14
C VAL A 265 34.70 -16.07 -20.35
N ASP A 266 35.30 -16.64 -21.40
CA ASP A 266 36.71 -16.44 -21.73
C ASP A 266 36.98 -15.02 -22.23
N ALA A 267 36.11 -14.49 -23.11
CA ALA A 267 36.17 -13.09 -23.49
C ALA A 267 35.98 -12.15 -22.29
N ALA A 268 35.06 -12.48 -21.37
CA ALA A 268 34.85 -11.69 -20.15
C ALA A 268 36.10 -11.67 -19.25
N LEU A 269 36.77 -12.81 -19.06
CA LEU A 269 38.01 -12.90 -18.28
C LEU A 269 39.17 -12.12 -18.94
N ALA A 270 39.29 -12.18 -20.26
CA ALA A 270 40.30 -11.40 -20.99
C ALA A 270 40.08 -9.88 -20.84
N LEU A 271 38.82 -9.43 -20.91
CA LEU A 271 38.45 -8.03 -20.67
C LEU A 271 38.76 -7.59 -19.24
N LEU A 272 38.44 -8.42 -18.23
CA LEU A 272 38.78 -8.16 -16.84
C LEU A 272 40.29 -8.07 -16.62
N GLN A 273 41.07 -8.98 -17.21
CA GLN A 273 42.53 -8.95 -17.11
C GLN A 273 43.14 -7.68 -17.73
N ALA A 274 42.58 -7.22 -18.86
CA ALA A 274 43.08 -6.04 -19.56
C ALA A 274 42.71 -4.72 -18.87
N ARG A 275 41.50 -4.63 -18.28
CA ARG A 275 40.92 -3.36 -17.81
C ARG A 275 40.77 -3.25 -16.30
N CYS A 276 40.64 -4.37 -15.59
CA CYS A 276 40.47 -4.43 -14.14
C CYS A 276 41.29 -5.58 -13.51
N PRO A 277 42.62 -5.65 -13.71
CA PRO A 277 43.45 -6.76 -13.22
C PRO A 277 43.47 -6.90 -11.69
N ALA A 278 43.13 -5.83 -10.96
CA ALA A 278 42.97 -5.84 -9.51
C ALA A 278 41.84 -6.77 -9.05
N LEU A 279 40.79 -6.92 -9.85
CA LEU A 279 39.68 -7.84 -9.56
C LEU A 279 40.21 -9.28 -9.52
N LEU A 280 41.02 -9.66 -10.51
CA LEU A 280 41.62 -10.99 -10.65
C LEU A 280 42.73 -11.29 -9.63
N SER A 281 43.48 -10.26 -9.21
CA SER A 281 44.60 -10.42 -8.28
C SER A 281 44.17 -10.50 -6.81
N ASP A 282 43.11 -9.79 -6.41
CA ASP A 282 42.67 -9.68 -5.02
C ASP A 282 41.61 -10.74 -4.66
N SER A 283 42.09 -11.95 -4.43
CA SER A 283 41.23 -13.09 -4.06
C SER A 283 40.56 -12.94 -2.69
N ALA A 284 41.06 -12.07 -1.81
CA ALA A 284 40.45 -11.84 -0.51
C ALA A 284 39.17 -11.00 -0.61
N ARG A 285 39.13 -10.04 -1.55
CA ARG A 285 37.97 -9.16 -1.76
C ARG A 285 37.01 -9.65 -2.83
N PHE A 286 37.50 -10.32 -3.87
CA PHE A 286 36.69 -10.71 -5.04
C PHE A 286 36.64 -12.23 -5.27
N GLY A 287 37.03 -13.04 -4.28
CA GLY A 287 37.02 -14.50 -4.36
C GLY A 287 35.68 -15.11 -4.78
N ASP A 288 34.57 -14.54 -4.30
CA ASP A 288 33.22 -14.98 -4.67
C ASP A 288 32.92 -14.74 -6.16
N VAL A 289 33.40 -13.63 -6.73
CA VAL A 289 33.21 -13.30 -8.15
C VAL A 289 34.04 -14.24 -9.04
N HIS A 290 35.26 -14.58 -8.61
CA HIS A 290 36.07 -15.58 -9.30
C HIS A 290 35.42 -16.95 -9.29
N PHE A 291 34.86 -17.34 -8.14
CA PHE A 291 34.11 -18.57 -8.01
C PHE A 291 32.90 -18.60 -8.94
N GLN A 292 32.13 -17.51 -9.01
CA GLN A 292 30.97 -17.42 -9.88
C GLN A 292 31.34 -17.45 -11.37
N LEU A 293 32.39 -16.75 -11.79
CA LEU A 293 32.92 -16.81 -13.17
C LEU A 293 33.43 -18.23 -13.51
N ALA A 294 34.15 -18.87 -12.58
CA ALA A 294 34.62 -20.24 -12.78
C ALA A 294 33.46 -21.25 -12.88
N CYS A 295 32.44 -21.10 -12.03
CA CYS A 295 31.22 -21.90 -12.12
C CYS A 295 30.52 -21.68 -13.45
N GLN A 296 30.38 -20.43 -13.90
CA GLN A 296 29.78 -20.14 -15.19
C GLN A 296 30.57 -20.78 -16.34
N LYS A 297 31.91 -20.65 -16.34
CA LYS A 297 32.76 -21.29 -17.35
C LYS A 297 32.58 -22.81 -17.38
N TYR A 298 32.49 -23.45 -16.22
CA TYR A 298 32.21 -24.88 -16.13
C TYR A 298 30.84 -25.23 -16.72
N ILE A 299 29.80 -24.47 -16.37
CA ILE A 299 28.45 -24.65 -16.92
C ILE A 299 28.47 -24.55 -18.45
N GLU A 300 29.20 -23.58 -19.02
CA GLU A 300 29.32 -23.43 -20.47
C GLU A 300 30.09 -24.58 -21.14
N LEU A 301 31.13 -25.12 -20.49
CA LEU A 301 31.82 -26.33 -20.97
C LEU A 301 30.91 -27.56 -20.98
N VAL A 302 30.09 -27.73 -19.94
CA VAL A 302 29.10 -28.82 -19.87
C VAL A 302 28.03 -28.63 -20.95
N ARG A 303 27.52 -27.41 -21.14
CA ARG A 303 26.54 -27.07 -22.18
C ARG A 303 27.07 -27.35 -23.59
N ALA A 304 28.35 -27.07 -23.83
CA ALA A 304 29.02 -27.35 -25.10
C ALA A 304 29.37 -28.84 -25.31
N GLY A 305 29.07 -29.73 -24.35
CA GLY A 305 29.40 -31.16 -24.43
C GLY A 305 30.91 -31.46 -24.27
N ARG A 306 31.72 -30.49 -23.84
CA ARG A 306 33.17 -30.61 -23.66
C ARG A 306 33.52 -31.22 -22.30
N VAL A 307 33.00 -32.42 -22.06
CA VAL A 307 33.05 -33.13 -20.75
C VAL A 307 34.47 -33.27 -20.21
N GLN A 308 35.43 -33.66 -21.06
CA GLN A 308 36.83 -33.86 -20.62
C GLN A 308 37.46 -32.56 -20.11
N GLU A 309 37.19 -31.46 -20.79
CA GLU A 309 37.70 -30.14 -20.42
C GLU A 309 37.01 -29.61 -19.17
N ALA A 310 35.70 -29.86 -19.02
CA ALA A 310 34.96 -29.54 -17.81
C ALA A 310 35.55 -30.27 -16.59
N VAL A 311 35.86 -31.57 -16.70
CA VAL A 311 36.50 -32.33 -15.61
C VAL A 311 37.89 -31.79 -15.27
N ALA A 312 38.72 -31.53 -16.29
CA ALA A 312 40.05 -30.98 -16.07
C ALA A 312 39.98 -29.59 -15.41
N PHE A 313 39.04 -28.74 -15.84
CA PHE A 313 38.80 -27.42 -15.27
C PHE A 313 38.30 -27.50 -13.82
N ALA A 314 37.41 -28.44 -13.51
CA ALA A 314 36.93 -28.63 -12.14
C ALA A 314 38.06 -29.09 -11.21
N GLN A 315 38.90 -30.03 -11.65
CA GLN A 315 40.03 -30.53 -10.86
C GLN A 315 41.14 -29.49 -10.70
N GLY A 316 41.40 -28.68 -11.72
CA GLY A 316 42.45 -27.67 -11.71
C GLY A 316 42.04 -26.37 -11.00
N THR A 317 40.91 -25.79 -11.38
CA THR A 317 40.51 -24.43 -10.97
C THR A 317 39.47 -24.43 -9.87
N LEU A 318 38.36 -25.16 -10.01
CA LEU A 318 37.28 -25.15 -9.00
C LEU A 318 37.74 -25.75 -7.66
N ALA A 319 38.58 -26.78 -7.69
CA ALA A 319 39.13 -27.39 -6.48
C ALA A 319 40.01 -26.42 -5.67
N GLN A 320 40.74 -25.51 -6.34
CA GLN A 320 41.58 -24.50 -5.69
C GLN A 320 40.75 -23.39 -5.03
N LEU A 321 39.63 -23.02 -5.65
CA LEU A 321 38.72 -21.98 -5.15
C LEU A 321 37.91 -22.43 -3.92
N ARG A 322 37.78 -23.74 -3.68
CA ARG A 322 37.12 -24.31 -2.49
C ARG A 322 37.74 -23.84 -1.17
N GLY A 323 39.04 -23.53 -1.15
CA GLY A 323 39.77 -23.15 0.06
C GLY A 323 39.50 -21.73 0.57
N VAL A 324 38.95 -20.83 -0.27
CA VAL A 324 38.86 -19.38 0.03
C VAL A 324 37.54 -18.98 0.70
N SER A 325 36.45 -19.74 0.49
CA SER A 325 35.10 -19.43 1.04
C SER A 325 34.29 -20.71 1.29
N ALA A 326 34.86 -21.59 2.14
CA ALA A 326 34.57 -23.03 2.15
C ALA A 326 33.15 -23.45 2.61
N ALA A 327 32.43 -22.65 3.40
CA ALA A 327 31.14 -23.07 3.96
C ALA A 327 29.93 -22.60 3.11
N ALA A 328 30.00 -21.40 2.52
CA ALA A 328 28.86 -20.80 1.81
C ALA A 328 28.76 -21.27 0.34
N LEU A 329 29.89 -21.62 -0.28
CA LEU A 329 29.96 -21.95 -1.70
C LEU A 329 29.94 -23.47 -1.99
N GLU A 330 29.93 -24.31 -0.95
CA GLU A 330 30.01 -25.76 -1.10
C GLU A 330 28.73 -26.37 -1.71
N GLY A 331 27.56 -25.87 -1.32
CA GLY A 331 26.28 -26.25 -1.93
C GLY A 331 26.22 -25.92 -3.43
N PRO A 332 26.40 -24.65 -3.82
CA PRO A 332 26.46 -24.25 -5.23
C PRO A 332 27.50 -25.02 -6.05
N LEU A 333 28.71 -25.24 -5.51
CA LEU A 333 29.75 -26.01 -6.19
C LEU A 333 29.32 -27.44 -6.47
N ARG A 334 28.70 -28.11 -5.49
CA ARG A 334 28.20 -29.47 -5.64
C ARG A 334 27.17 -29.56 -6.76
N ASP A 335 26.24 -28.62 -6.79
CA ASP A 335 25.16 -28.61 -7.76
C ASP A 335 25.70 -28.31 -9.17
N VAL A 336 26.63 -27.37 -9.31
CA VAL A 336 27.30 -27.08 -10.59
C VAL A 336 28.05 -28.31 -11.13
N VAL A 337 28.88 -28.96 -10.29
CA VAL A 337 29.66 -30.14 -10.73
C VAL A 337 28.75 -31.35 -11.01
N ALA A 338 27.60 -31.46 -10.33
CA ALA A 338 26.64 -32.53 -10.57
C ALA A 338 26.01 -32.49 -11.97
N LEU A 339 26.03 -31.36 -12.68
CA LEU A 339 25.51 -31.25 -14.04
C LEU A 339 26.12 -32.28 -15.00
N ILE A 340 27.39 -32.63 -14.83
CA ILE A 340 28.09 -33.61 -15.69
C ILE A 340 27.60 -35.04 -15.52
N ALA A 341 26.90 -35.34 -14.42
CA ALA A 341 26.34 -36.66 -14.16
C ALA A 341 25.07 -36.93 -14.99
N TYR A 342 24.46 -35.87 -15.56
CA TYR A 342 23.25 -35.98 -16.37
C TYR A 342 23.60 -36.07 -17.85
N GLN A 343 23.06 -37.09 -18.53
CA GLN A 343 23.22 -37.25 -19.98
C GLN A 343 22.57 -36.10 -20.78
N GLN A 344 21.50 -35.51 -20.24
CA GLN A 344 20.83 -34.32 -20.75
C GLN A 344 20.70 -33.30 -19.61
N PRO A 345 21.68 -32.41 -19.43
CA PRO A 345 21.68 -31.42 -18.34
C PRO A 345 20.48 -30.46 -18.37
N GLU A 346 20.01 -30.12 -19.58
CA GLU A 346 18.88 -29.22 -19.86
C GLU A 346 17.53 -29.70 -19.30
N THR A 347 17.38 -31.01 -19.08
CA THR A 347 16.15 -31.63 -18.54
C THR A 347 16.32 -32.11 -17.11
N SER A 348 17.48 -31.82 -16.49
CA SER A 348 17.79 -32.25 -15.14
C SER A 348 17.07 -31.39 -14.08
N PRO A 349 16.98 -31.84 -12.81
CA PRO A 349 16.53 -30.99 -11.70
C PRO A 349 17.37 -29.70 -11.55
N LEU A 350 18.57 -29.68 -12.12
CA LEU A 350 19.51 -28.58 -12.09
C LEU A 350 19.49 -27.74 -13.38
N ALA A 351 18.51 -27.96 -14.26
CA ALA A 351 18.36 -27.22 -15.52
C ALA A 351 18.28 -25.70 -15.32
N HIS A 352 17.81 -25.23 -14.15
CA HIS A 352 17.79 -23.81 -13.81
C HIS A 352 19.19 -23.15 -13.83
N LEU A 353 20.26 -23.90 -13.55
CA LEU A 353 21.65 -23.42 -13.66
C LEU A 353 22.09 -23.17 -15.11
N LEU A 354 21.42 -23.79 -16.09
CA LEU A 354 21.66 -23.57 -17.52
C LEU A 354 20.82 -22.42 -18.07
N GLY A 355 19.87 -21.89 -17.30
CA GLY A 355 19.03 -20.77 -17.71
C GLY A 355 19.76 -19.42 -17.76
N GLN A 356 19.13 -18.44 -18.41
CA GLN A 356 19.61 -17.05 -18.44
C GLN A 356 19.78 -16.44 -17.05
N GLY A 357 18.89 -16.76 -16.11
CA GLY A 357 18.96 -16.24 -14.74
C GLY A 357 20.29 -16.53 -14.05
N GLN A 358 20.93 -17.68 -14.33
CA GLN A 358 22.26 -17.97 -13.79
C GLN A 358 23.33 -17.04 -14.37
N ARG A 359 23.30 -16.79 -15.69
CA ARG A 359 24.22 -15.84 -16.34
C ARG A 359 24.01 -14.43 -15.80
N GLU A 360 22.75 -14.00 -15.62
CA GLU A 360 22.38 -12.69 -15.06
C GLU A 360 22.99 -12.48 -13.67
N VAL A 361 22.86 -13.46 -12.76
CA VAL A 361 23.46 -13.40 -11.42
C VAL A 361 24.98 -13.19 -11.48
N VAL A 362 25.67 -13.93 -12.36
CA VAL A 362 27.13 -13.81 -12.53
C VAL A 362 27.50 -12.44 -13.09
N SER A 363 26.77 -11.96 -14.10
CA SER A 363 27.00 -10.63 -14.69
C SER A 363 26.77 -9.50 -13.70
N ASP A 364 25.77 -9.62 -12.83
CA ASP A 364 25.48 -8.63 -11.81
C ASP A 364 26.57 -8.57 -10.76
N ALA A 365 27.07 -9.72 -10.30
CA ALA A 365 28.20 -9.78 -9.37
C ALA A 365 29.48 -9.20 -9.98
N VAL A 366 29.78 -9.52 -11.25
CA VAL A 366 30.92 -8.93 -11.97
C VAL A 366 30.74 -7.42 -12.12
N ASN A 367 29.55 -6.95 -12.49
CA ASN A 367 29.25 -5.52 -12.61
C ASN A 367 29.45 -4.78 -11.28
N THR A 368 28.95 -5.33 -10.16
CA THR A 368 29.16 -4.76 -8.82
C THR A 368 30.63 -4.68 -8.45
N ALA A 369 31.40 -5.74 -8.73
CA ALA A 369 32.84 -5.75 -8.43
C ALA A 369 33.64 -4.77 -9.30
N VAL A 370 33.31 -4.66 -10.59
CA VAL A 370 33.91 -3.66 -11.49
C VAL A 370 33.59 -2.24 -11.01
N LEU A 371 32.34 -1.96 -10.61
CA LEU A 371 31.97 -0.67 -10.02
C LEU A 371 32.78 -0.36 -8.75
N ALA A 372 33.01 -1.35 -7.88
CA ALA A 372 33.82 -1.18 -6.66
C ALA A 372 35.28 -0.84 -6.98
N VAL A 373 35.85 -1.42 -8.04
CA VAL A 373 37.23 -1.13 -8.48
C VAL A 373 37.32 0.25 -9.11
N LEU A 374 36.40 0.59 -10.01
CA LEU A 374 36.39 1.89 -10.71
C LEU A 374 36.15 3.07 -9.75
N THR A 375 35.27 2.90 -8.76
CA THR A 375 35.01 3.93 -7.74
C THR A 375 36.20 4.11 -6.80
N ALA A 376 36.89 3.04 -6.42
CA ALA A 376 38.12 3.11 -5.62
C ALA A 376 39.27 3.80 -6.38
N ALA A 377 39.40 3.55 -7.69
CA ALA A 377 40.37 4.23 -8.54
C ALA A 377 40.06 5.73 -8.68
N ALA A 378 38.80 6.10 -8.92
CA ALA A 378 38.37 7.49 -9.01
C ALA A 378 38.62 8.28 -7.70
N ALA A 379 38.42 7.64 -6.54
CA ALA A 379 38.70 8.26 -5.24
C ALA A 379 40.21 8.49 -4.98
N ALA A 380 41.08 7.70 -5.61
CA ALA A 380 42.53 7.84 -5.51
C ALA A 380 43.10 8.93 -6.43
N GLU A 381 42.42 9.25 -7.53
CA GLU A 381 42.86 10.24 -8.53
C GLU A 381 42.46 11.69 -8.22
N THR A 382 41.52 11.92 -7.29
CA THR A 382 41.23 13.28 -6.78
C THR A 382 42.43 13.85 -6.00
N PRO A 383 43.05 14.97 -6.40
CA PRO A 383 44.23 15.49 -5.73
C PRO A 383 43.89 15.91 -4.29
N ARG A 384 44.66 15.41 -3.32
CA ARG A 384 44.76 16.06 -2.00
C ARG A 384 45.43 17.43 -2.19
N GLY A 385 44.62 18.45 -2.45
CA GLY A 385 45.03 19.84 -2.33
C GLY A 385 45.21 20.18 -0.86
N CYS A 386 46.46 20.47 -0.46
CA CYS A 386 46.81 20.96 0.86
C CYS A 386 46.06 22.27 1.19
N GLY A 387 45.41 22.29 2.34
CA GLY A 387 44.96 23.49 3.05
C GLY A 387 44.80 23.13 4.52
N GLY A 388 45.73 23.56 5.36
CA GLY A 388 45.76 23.22 6.78
C GLY A 388 44.52 23.71 7.53
N GLY A 389 44.09 22.90 8.50
CA GLY A 389 43.05 23.22 9.47
C GLY A 389 43.10 22.15 10.55
N GLU A 390 43.28 22.60 11.79
CA GLU A 390 43.54 21.83 13.00
C GLU A 390 42.68 20.57 13.18
N ALA A 391 43.31 19.57 13.77
CA ALA A 391 42.65 18.43 14.38
C ALA A 391 41.72 18.90 15.49
N ALA A 392 40.40 18.87 15.24
CA ALA A 392 39.39 18.86 16.28
C ALA A 392 38.96 17.42 16.53
N GLN A 393 39.12 16.98 17.77
CA GLN A 393 38.70 15.68 18.30
C GLN A 393 37.18 15.49 18.19
N PRO A 394 36.68 14.24 18.17
CA PRO A 394 35.25 13.99 18.21
C PRO A 394 34.74 14.11 19.65
N GLU A 395 33.96 15.14 19.95
CA GLU A 395 33.11 15.14 21.13
C GLU A 395 31.88 14.27 20.86
N ALA A 396 31.74 13.25 21.69
CA ALA A 396 30.53 12.47 21.85
C ALA A 396 29.49 13.33 22.56
N GLU A 397 28.27 13.41 22.03
CA GLU A 397 27.14 13.91 22.80
C GLU A 397 26.03 12.87 22.86
N ALA A 398 25.72 12.56 24.12
CA ALA A 398 24.89 11.48 24.57
C ALA A 398 23.41 11.83 24.52
N ALA A 399 22.61 10.78 24.52
CA ALA A 399 21.19 10.81 24.84
C ALA A 399 20.94 11.41 26.24
N ALA A 400 19.86 12.18 26.36
CA ALA A 400 19.19 12.40 27.64
C ALA A 400 17.68 12.44 27.41
N GLU A 401 17.02 11.48 28.04
CA GLU A 401 15.60 11.40 28.32
C GLU A 401 15.25 12.19 29.61
N GLU A 402 13.94 12.41 29.77
CA GLU A 402 13.18 12.73 30.99
C GLU A 402 13.08 14.16 31.55
N GLY A 403 11.81 14.62 31.67
CA GLY A 403 11.25 14.82 33.00
C GLY A 403 10.63 16.19 33.36
N GLY A 404 9.30 16.20 33.57
CA GLY A 404 8.57 17.02 34.57
C GLY A 404 8.33 18.51 34.25
N ALA A 405 7.10 19.03 34.12
CA ALA A 405 5.97 19.15 35.06
C ALA A 405 5.82 20.57 35.67
N ALA A 406 4.60 21.09 35.52
CA ALA A 406 3.82 21.96 36.41
C ALA A 406 4.01 23.50 36.47
N GLY A 407 2.85 24.18 36.54
CA GLY A 407 2.60 25.43 37.29
C GLY A 407 2.40 26.69 36.44
N ALA A 408 1.17 27.08 36.11
CA ALA A 408 0.36 28.11 36.81
C ALA A 408 1.06 29.49 36.82
N SER A 409 0.53 30.58 36.27
CA SER A 409 -0.75 31.26 36.52
C SER A 409 -0.62 32.66 35.90
N GLY A 410 -1.71 33.35 35.57
CA GLY A 410 -1.61 34.76 35.17
C GLY A 410 -2.83 35.33 34.46
N SER A 411 -3.63 36.05 35.24
CA SER A 411 -4.89 36.71 34.95
C SER A 411 -4.85 37.94 34.02
N GLY A 412 -6.03 38.28 33.47
CA GLY A 412 -6.43 39.63 33.04
C GLY A 412 -7.11 39.59 31.67
N GLY A 413 -8.39 39.93 31.46
CA GLY A 413 -9.28 40.84 32.16
C GLY A 413 -9.56 42.06 31.26
N ALA A 414 -10.63 42.04 30.46
CA ALA A 414 -11.32 43.18 29.82
C ALA A 414 -12.10 42.69 28.58
N ALA A 415 -13.20 43.27 28.11
CA ALA A 415 -14.25 44.11 28.64
C ALA A 415 -15.32 44.09 27.53
N ALA A 416 -16.58 44.24 27.91
CA ALA A 416 -17.72 44.25 27.02
C ALA A 416 -17.68 45.40 26.00
N ILE A 417 -18.28 45.18 24.83
CA ILE A 417 -19.00 46.20 24.07
C ILE A 417 -20.14 45.51 23.32
N GLY A 418 -21.36 45.95 23.63
CA GLY A 418 -22.58 45.60 22.91
C GLY A 418 -23.02 46.73 21.97
N ALA A 419 -24.20 46.49 21.38
CA ALA A 419 -24.94 47.31 20.41
C ALA A 419 -24.34 47.26 18.98
N VAL A 420 -25.09 47.16 17.88
CA VAL A 420 -26.46 47.53 17.50
C VAL A 420 -26.75 46.70 16.22
N GLY A 421 -27.90 46.06 15.98
CA GLY A 421 -29.14 46.70 15.55
C GLY A 421 -29.16 46.98 14.03
N ALA A 422 -29.70 46.05 13.21
CA ALA A 422 -30.39 46.38 11.95
C ALA A 422 -31.15 45.16 11.40
N SER A 423 -32.46 45.18 11.64
CA SER A 423 -33.52 44.41 10.99
C SER A 423 -33.85 44.98 9.60
N GLY A 424 -34.25 44.12 8.66
CA GLY A 424 -35.11 44.52 7.53
C GLY A 424 -35.04 43.57 6.32
N PRO A 425 -36.16 43.31 5.62
CA PRO A 425 -36.53 41.96 5.19
C PRO A 425 -36.64 41.73 3.68
N ALA A 426 -36.88 40.47 3.35
CA ALA A 426 -37.23 39.92 2.03
C ALA A 426 -38.69 40.17 1.62
N ALA A 427 -38.93 40.25 0.30
CA ALA A 427 -40.09 39.80 -0.50
C ALA A 427 -39.95 40.45 -1.89
N GLY A 428 -40.28 39.88 -3.05
CA GLY A 428 -41.04 38.70 -3.46
C GLY A 428 -41.63 39.03 -4.85
N THR A 429 -41.74 38.05 -5.75
CA THR A 429 -42.69 37.95 -6.90
C THR A 429 -42.34 36.63 -7.63
N SER A 430 -43.09 35.52 -7.52
CA SER A 430 -44.41 35.15 -8.08
C SER A 430 -44.54 35.31 -9.60
N GLY A 431 -44.63 34.17 -10.31
CA GLY A 431 -44.98 34.10 -11.73
C GLY A 431 -45.24 32.66 -12.16
N SER A 432 -46.47 32.20 -11.98
CA SER A 432 -47.03 30.93 -12.47
C SER A 432 -47.46 31.04 -13.93
N GLY A 433 -47.31 29.96 -14.72
CA GLY A 433 -47.96 29.84 -16.03
C GLY A 433 -47.65 28.52 -16.74
N LYS A 434 -48.60 27.60 -16.71
CA LYS A 434 -48.64 26.36 -17.52
C LYS A 434 -48.87 26.70 -18.99
N GLU A 435 -48.25 25.96 -19.90
CA GLU A 435 -48.95 25.44 -21.09
C GLU A 435 -48.18 24.26 -21.71
N ALA A 436 -48.95 23.26 -22.13
CA ALA A 436 -48.51 22.03 -22.78
C ALA A 436 -48.74 22.14 -24.28
N GLY A 437 -47.88 21.52 -25.10
CA GLY A 437 -48.22 21.29 -26.51
C GLY A 437 -47.07 20.99 -27.46
N ALA A 438 -47.01 19.74 -27.89
CA ALA A 438 -46.59 19.27 -29.22
C ALA A 438 -45.12 19.34 -29.66
N LEU A 439 -44.48 18.16 -29.57
CA LEU A 439 -43.77 17.45 -30.65
C LEU A 439 -43.54 18.22 -31.96
N LEU A 440 -42.26 18.48 -32.26
CA LEU A 440 -41.69 18.47 -33.62
C LEU A 440 -40.16 18.33 -33.50
N ARG A 441 -39.64 17.19 -33.96
CA ARG A 441 -38.19 16.94 -34.11
C ARG A 441 -37.63 17.83 -35.22
N PRO A 442 -36.44 18.43 -35.03
CA PRO A 442 -35.54 18.72 -36.13
C PRO A 442 -34.26 17.88 -36.04
N ALA A 443 -33.93 17.27 -37.16
CA ALA A 443 -32.63 16.67 -37.42
C ALA A 443 -31.52 17.74 -37.36
N LEU A 444 -30.44 17.44 -36.65
CA LEU A 444 -29.19 18.19 -36.73
C LEU A 444 -28.02 17.21 -36.81
N SER A 445 -27.50 17.13 -38.04
CA SER A 445 -26.11 16.90 -38.44
C SER A 445 -25.10 16.51 -37.37
N VAL A 446 -24.46 15.36 -37.61
CA VAL A 446 -23.19 14.94 -37.00
C VAL A 446 -22.09 15.97 -37.32
N PRO A 447 -21.36 16.51 -36.33
CA PRO A 447 -20.06 17.10 -36.58
C PRO A 447 -18.99 16.02 -36.42
N GLU A 448 -18.52 15.53 -37.57
CA GLU A 448 -17.18 14.98 -37.70
C GLU A 448 -16.16 16.12 -37.42
N ALA A 449 -15.02 15.75 -36.82
CA ALA A 449 -13.89 16.61 -36.47
C ALA A 449 -13.94 17.37 -35.11
N ALA A 450 -13.68 16.62 -34.04
CA ALA A 450 -12.86 17.10 -32.91
C ALA A 450 -12.16 15.91 -32.23
N ALA A 451 -11.27 15.24 -32.97
CA ALA A 451 -10.26 14.38 -32.38
C ALA A 451 -9.25 15.28 -31.64
N ALA A 452 -9.64 15.75 -30.46
CA ALA A 452 -8.72 16.37 -29.52
C ALA A 452 -7.64 15.34 -29.20
N ALA A 453 -6.39 15.70 -29.51
CA ALA A 453 -5.21 14.96 -29.11
C ALA A 453 -5.32 14.66 -27.61
N ARG A 454 -5.67 13.41 -27.26
CA ARG A 454 -5.53 12.92 -25.90
C ARG A 454 -4.06 13.08 -25.59
N SER A 455 -3.73 13.98 -24.66
CA SER A 455 -2.37 14.11 -24.16
C SER A 455 -1.95 12.73 -23.67
N VAL A 456 -1.01 12.10 -24.38
CA VAL A 456 -0.50 10.77 -24.04
C VAL A 456 -0.08 10.83 -22.57
N SER A 457 -0.75 10.02 -21.75
CA SER A 457 -0.52 9.98 -20.31
C SER A 457 0.96 9.69 -20.05
N HIS A 458 1.48 10.11 -18.88
CA HIS A 458 2.88 9.85 -18.53
C HIS A 458 3.20 8.35 -18.58
N VAL A 459 2.22 7.52 -18.20
CA VAL A 459 2.29 6.06 -18.26
C VAL A 459 2.39 5.57 -19.70
N GLU A 460 1.54 6.06 -20.62
CA GLU A 460 1.61 5.66 -22.04
C GLU A 460 2.94 6.05 -22.68
N ARG A 461 3.54 7.19 -22.33
CA ARG A 461 4.89 7.57 -22.79
C ARG A 461 5.97 6.62 -22.27
N LEU A 462 5.93 6.27 -20.98
CA LEU A 462 6.85 5.29 -20.41
C LEU A 462 6.69 3.91 -21.06
N LEU A 463 5.45 3.50 -21.32
CA LEU A 463 5.16 2.24 -22.01
C LEU A 463 5.73 2.26 -23.44
N GLN A 464 5.57 3.35 -24.18
CA GLN A 464 6.18 3.50 -25.50
C GLN A 464 7.71 3.41 -25.46
N GLN A 465 8.35 4.04 -24.45
CA GLN A 465 9.79 3.91 -24.23
C GLN A 465 10.18 2.45 -23.94
N LEU A 466 9.44 1.76 -23.07
CA LEU A 466 9.70 0.36 -22.73
C LEU A 466 9.55 -0.59 -23.94
N VAL A 467 8.60 -0.35 -24.84
CA VAL A 467 8.49 -1.09 -26.11
C VAL A 467 9.70 -0.83 -27.00
N ALA A 468 10.15 0.43 -27.11
CA ALA A 468 11.25 0.80 -27.98
C ALA A 468 12.57 0.13 -27.58
N VAL A 469 12.80 -0.10 -26.29
CA VAL A 469 14.05 -0.69 -25.76
C VAL A 469 14.04 -2.20 -25.67
N GLN A 470 12.92 -2.82 -26.00
CA GLN A 470 12.72 -4.25 -25.83
C GLN A 470 13.67 -5.09 -26.68
N ALA A 471 13.91 -4.69 -27.93
CA ALA A 471 14.86 -5.37 -28.83
C ALA A 471 16.28 -5.30 -28.26
N THR A 472 16.72 -4.10 -27.85
CA THR A 472 18.04 -3.90 -27.25
C THR A 472 18.21 -4.65 -25.93
N LEU A 473 17.16 -4.74 -25.11
CA LEU A 473 17.20 -5.51 -23.86
C LEU A 473 17.29 -7.01 -24.13
N HIS A 474 16.55 -7.51 -25.11
CA HIS A 474 16.60 -8.90 -25.52
C HIS A 474 17.99 -9.31 -26.03
N GLU A 475 18.60 -8.46 -26.85
CA GLU A 475 19.98 -8.65 -27.33
C GLU A 475 20.99 -8.58 -26.18
N ALA A 476 20.84 -7.61 -25.26
CA ALA A 476 21.70 -7.48 -24.08
C ALA A 476 21.65 -8.72 -23.18
N ASN A 477 20.52 -9.43 -23.15
CA ASN A 477 20.33 -10.70 -22.44
C ASN A 477 20.72 -11.94 -23.26
N GLY A 478 21.48 -11.76 -24.35
CA GLY A 478 22.03 -12.86 -25.15
C GLY A 478 21.06 -13.41 -26.21
N GLY A 479 19.98 -12.70 -26.53
CA GLY A 479 19.12 -13.00 -27.69
C GLY A 479 18.36 -14.32 -27.60
N GLN A 480 18.24 -14.92 -26.41
CA GLN A 480 17.45 -16.13 -26.18
C GLN A 480 16.16 -15.80 -25.41
N GLY A 481 15.07 -16.52 -25.72
CA GLY A 481 13.73 -16.26 -25.17
C GLY A 481 12.80 -15.51 -26.12
N GLY A 482 11.52 -15.39 -25.75
CA GLY A 482 10.53 -14.65 -26.54
C GLY A 482 10.72 -13.14 -26.41
N VAL A 483 10.51 -12.42 -27.50
CA VAL A 483 10.48 -10.95 -27.54
C VAL A 483 9.24 -10.50 -26.75
N PHE A 484 9.42 -9.79 -25.62
CA PHE A 484 8.35 -9.37 -24.69
C PHE A 484 7.24 -8.52 -25.35
N ASN A 485 6.15 -9.10 -25.86
CA ASN A 485 5.14 -8.29 -26.52
C ASN A 485 4.26 -7.53 -25.51
N LEU A 486 4.49 -6.21 -25.38
CA LEU A 486 3.71 -5.37 -24.47
C LEU A 486 2.19 -5.43 -24.75
N ARG A 487 1.77 -5.66 -26.00
CA ARG A 487 0.34 -5.77 -26.35
C ARG A 487 -0.35 -6.97 -25.70
N ASP A 488 0.39 -8.02 -25.38
CA ASP A 488 -0.15 -9.23 -24.75
C ASP A 488 -0.38 -9.04 -23.23
N HIS A 489 0.17 -7.95 -22.68
CA HIS A 489 0.13 -7.63 -21.25
C HIS A 489 -0.53 -6.28 -20.93
N MET A 490 -0.85 -5.48 -21.94
CA MET A 490 -1.70 -4.30 -21.79
C MET A 490 -3.16 -4.75 -21.70
N ILE A 491 -3.82 -4.41 -20.59
CA ILE A 491 -5.27 -4.57 -20.44
C ILE A 491 -5.92 -3.78 -21.58
N MET A 492 -6.61 -4.49 -22.48
CA MET A 492 -7.34 -3.88 -23.60
C MET A 492 -8.26 -2.77 -23.06
N PRO A 493 -8.33 -1.60 -23.72
CA PRO A 493 -9.31 -0.57 -23.38
C PRO A 493 -10.71 -1.16 -23.62
N GLY A 494 -11.37 -1.61 -22.55
CA GLY A 494 -12.65 -2.31 -22.59
C GLY A 494 -12.78 -3.50 -21.63
N ALA A 495 -11.72 -3.92 -20.95
CA ALA A 495 -11.79 -4.93 -19.90
C ALA A 495 -11.88 -4.28 -18.50
N VAL A 496 -13.07 -3.76 -18.16
CA VAL A 496 -13.56 -3.61 -16.78
C VAL A 496 -15.01 -4.05 -16.76
#